data_AF-A0A936HTZ9-F1
#
_entry.id   AF-A0A936HTZ9-F1
#
_cell.length_a   1.000
_cell.length_b   1.000
_cell.length_c   1.000
_cell.angle_alpha   90.00
_cell.angle_beta   90.00
_cell.angle_gamma   90.00
#
_symmetry.space_group_name_H-M   'P 1'
#
loop_
_entity.id
_entity.type
_entity.pdbx_description
1 polymer ?
#
loop_
_entity_poly.entity_id
_entity_poly.type
_entity_poly.pdbx_seq_one_letter_code
_entity_poly.pdbx_strand_id
1 'polypeptide(L)'
;MKHRLHSLDALPDGKTIGDILPAFSGVKGEIHLVKPNEDCASCRKPFGMVRRRRKFIRLYNPNLPAPVAFDYWVCGSCLAMHQRGGKESDAFLAAVELYHNGIDQSL
;
A
#
# COMPACT_ATOMS: atom_id res chain seq x y z
N MET A 1 -11.09 -19.67 9.42
CA MET A 1 -10.51 -18.74 8.43
C MET A 1 -10.42 -17.36 9.08
N LYS A 2 -9.24 -16.73 9.13
CA LYS A 2 -9.13 -15.32 9.56
C LYS A 2 -9.87 -14.46 8.52
N HIS A 3 -10.92 -13.76 8.92
CA HIS A 3 -11.57 -12.76 8.07
C HIS A 3 -10.61 -11.58 7.87
N ARG A 4 -9.86 -11.60 6.76
CA ARG A 4 -9.09 -10.43 6.32
C ARG A 4 -10.06 -9.37 5.80
N LEU A 5 -9.77 -8.10 6.09
CA LEU A 5 -10.56 -6.95 5.62
C LEU A 5 -10.08 -6.40 4.28
N HIS A 6 -9.03 -6.98 3.70
CA HIS A 6 -8.39 -6.56 2.47
C HIS A 6 -8.02 -7.76 1.60
N SER A 7 -7.79 -7.52 0.31
CA SER A 7 -7.35 -8.54 -0.64
C SER A 7 -5.84 -8.51 -0.92
N LEU A 8 -5.09 -7.66 -0.20
CA LEU A 8 -3.64 -7.56 -0.34
C LEU A 8 -2.91 -8.77 0.23
N ASP A 9 -1.88 -9.22 -0.48
CA ASP A 9 -0.89 -10.19 0.00
C ASP A 9 0.48 -9.52 0.17
N ALA A 10 1.19 -9.92 1.22
CA ALA A 10 2.51 -9.38 1.52
C ALA A 10 3.55 -9.95 0.54
N LEU A 11 4.36 -9.07 -0.05
CA LEU A 11 5.60 -9.45 -0.71
C LEU A 11 6.58 -9.89 0.39
N PRO A 12 7.08 -11.15 0.40
CA PRO A 12 8.04 -11.59 1.41
C PRO A 12 9.32 -10.78 1.37
N ASP A 13 9.96 -10.62 2.53
CA ASP A 13 11.21 -9.87 2.62
C ASP A 13 12.28 -10.42 1.68
N GLY A 14 12.93 -9.51 0.94
CA GLY A 14 13.97 -9.86 -0.03
C GLY A 14 13.48 -10.47 -1.34
N LYS A 15 12.16 -10.66 -1.53
CA LYS A 15 11.57 -11.06 -2.81
C LYS A 15 11.17 -9.85 -3.64
N THR A 16 11.27 -9.99 -4.95
CA THR A 16 10.74 -9.06 -5.95
C THR A 16 9.40 -9.54 -6.47
N ILE A 17 8.66 -8.68 -7.18
CA ILE A 17 7.42 -9.11 -7.84
C ILE A 17 7.67 -10.18 -8.91
N GLY A 18 8.85 -10.17 -9.54
CA GLY A 18 9.28 -11.17 -10.52
C GLY A 18 9.54 -12.55 -9.92
N ASP A 19 9.88 -12.63 -8.62
CA ASP A 19 10.03 -13.90 -7.91
C ASP A 19 8.68 -14.58 -7.61
N ILE A 20 7.60 -13.80 -7.56
CA ILE A 20 6.25 -14.29 -7.23
C ILE A 20 5.42 -14.52 -8.49
N LEU A 21 5.51 -13.61 -9.48
CA LEU A 21 4.71 -13.65 -10.69
C LEU A 21 5.59 -14.08 -11.88
N PRO A 22 5.41 -15.29 -12.43
CA PRO A 22 6.23 -15.80 -13.53
C PRO A 22 6.26 -14.87 -14.75
N ALA A 23 5.17 -14.15 -15.01
CA ALA A 23 5.05 -13.15 -16.07
C ALA A 23 6.11 -12.03 -15.99
N PHE A 24 6.67 -11.76 -14.80
CA PHE A 24 7.69 -10.74 -14.57
C PHE A 24 9.08 -11.29 -14.26
N SER A 25 9.30 -12.61 -14.34
CA SER A 25 10.57 -13.28 -13.99
C SER A 25 11.80 -12.78 -14.77
N GLY A 26 11.60 -12.26 -15.99
CA GLY A 26 12.66 -11.69 -16.82
C GLY A 26 12.85 -10.18 -16.69
N VAL A 27 12.03 -9.50 -15.87
CA VAL A 27 12.08 -8.05 -15.72
C VAL A 27 13.26 -7.65 -14.84
N LYS A 28 14.10 -6.74 -15.36
CA LYS A 28 15.29 -6.21 -14.65
C LYS A 28 15.10 -4.84 -14.01
N GLY A 29 13.98 -4.17 -14.26
CA GLY A 29 13.68 -2.83 -13.74
C GLY A 29 12.20 -2.64 -13.43
N GLU A 30 11.92 -1.90 -12.37
CA GLU A 30 10.56 -1.56 -11.95
C GLU A 30 10.27 -0.09 -12.26
N ILE A 31 9.04 0.20 -12.71
CA ILE A 31 8.58 1.58 -12.85
C ILE A 31 7.92 2.01 -11.54
N HIS A 32 8.51 3.00 -10.88
CA HIS A 32 8.00 3.55 -9.63
C HIS A 32 7.29 4.87 -9.93
N LEU A 33 5.97 4.90 -9.77
CA LEU A 33 5.19 6.12 -9.96
C LEU A 33 5.16 6.91 -8.65
N VAL A 34 6.07 7.88 -8.52
CA VAL A 34 6.29 8.65 -7.29
C VAL A 34 5.65 10.03 -7.38
N LYS A 35 4.32 10.10 -7.53
CA LYS A 35 3.60 11.33 -7.15
C LYS A 35 3.14 11.16 -5.70
N PRO A 36 3.75 11.87 -4.73
CA PRO A 36 3.33 11.76 -3.34
C PRO A 36 1.87 12.19 -3.23
N ASN A 37 1.04 11.33 -2.64
CA ASN A 37 -0.29 11.70 -2.21
C ASN A 37 -0.26 12.91 -1.25
N GLU A 38 -1.29 13.74 -1.37
CA GLU A 38 -1.48 14.96 -0.57
C GLU A 38 -2.02 14.65 0.82
N ASP A 39 -2.68 13.50 0.98
CA ASP A 39 -3.34 13.04 2.19
C ASP A 39 -2.91 11.62 2.58
N CYS A 40 -3.08 11.24 3.85
CA CYS A 40 -2.68 9.93 4.34
C CYS A 40 -3.49 8.81 3.67
N ALA A 41 -2.81 7.84 3.05
CA ALA A 41 -3.49 6.75 2.34
C ALA A 41 -4.37 5.84 3.22
N SER A 42 -4.17 5.89 4.54
CA SER A 42 -5.02 5.15 5.49
C SER A 42 -6.14 6.00 6.08
N CYS A 43 -5.84 7.19 6.62
CA CYS A 43 -6.87 7.99 7.34
C CYS A 43 -7.44 9.16 6.54
N ARG A 44 -7.04 9.36 5.27
CA ARG A 44 -7.49 10.43 4.36
C ARG A 44 -7.29 11.87 4.85
N LYS A 45 -6.60 12.05 5.97
CA LYS A 45 -6.29 13.38 6.51
C LYS A 45 -5.12 13.98 5.73
N PRO A 46 -5.21 15.25 5.30
CA PRO A 46 -4.17 15.92 4.52
C PRO A 46 -2.84 15.96 5.28
N PHE A 47 -1.74 15.84 4.55
CA PHE A 47 -0.41 16.06 5.09
C PHE A 47 -0.15 17.57 5.27
N GLY A 48 0.66 17.91 6.27
CA GLY A 48 1.03 19.28 6.59
C GLY A 48 2.09 19.34 7.69
N MET A 49 2.21 20.49 8.36
CA MET A 49 3.24 20.69 9.40
C MET A 49 3.12 19.70 10.57
N VAL A 50 1.88 19.43 10.98
CA VAL A 50 1.55 18.52 12.09
C VAL A 50 1.51 17.06 11.61
N ARG A 51 0.80 16.80 10.50
CA ARG A 51 0.67 15.46 9.93
C ARG A 51 1.71 15.26 8.84
N ARG A 52 2.88 14.75 9.21
CA ARG A 52 3.98 14.50 8.26
C ARG A 52 3.86 13.12 7.61
N ARG A 53 4.37 13.01 6.39
CA ARG A 53 4.64 11.75 5.68
C ARG A 53 5.72 10.98 6.47
N ARG A 54 5.47 9.71 6.82
CA ARG A 54 6.41 8.92 7.66
C ARG A 54 6.96 7.68 6.95
N LYS A 55 6.10 6.95 6.24
CA LYS A 55 6.46 5.76 5.47
C LYS A 55 5.56 5.73 4.24
N PHE A 56 6.00 5.06 3.18
CA PHE A 56 5.15 4.71 2.05
C PHE A 56 4.86 3.20 2.08
N ILE A 57 3.66 2.81 1.66
CA ILE A 57 3.33 1.43 1.29
C ILE A 57 3.47 1.33 -0.22
N ARG A 58 4.13 0.26 -0.65
CA ARG A 58 4.24 -0.10 -2.06
C ARG A 58 3.20 -1.15 -2.40
N LEU A 59 2.39 -0.88 -3.42
CA LEU A 59 1.45 -1.83 -3.99
C LEU A 59 1.86 -2.17 -5.42
N TYR A 60 1.70 -3.45 -5.78
CA TYR A 60 1.91 -3.98 -7.12
C TYR A 60 0.56 -4.46 -7.64
N ASN A 61 0.19 -4.06 -8.86
CA ASN A 61 -0.99 -4.58 -9.52
C ASN A 61 -0.59 -5.74 -10.46
N PRO A 62 -0.93 -7.00 -10.13
CA PRO A 62 -0.53 -8.17 -10.92
C PRO A 62 -1.20 -8.23 -12.29
N ASN A 63 -2.29 -7.48 -12.51
CA ASN A 63 -3.05 -7.50 -13.76
C ASN A 63 -2.50 -6.53 -14.81
N LEU A 64 -1.50 -5.70 -14.47
CA LEU A 64 -0.88 -4.81 -15.44
C LEU A 64 0.16 -5.58 -16.28
N PRO A 65 0.32 -5.27 -17.58
CA PRO A 65 1.31 -5.92 -18.43
C PRO A 65 2.76 -5.52 -18.11
N ALA A 66 2.95 -4.69 -17.08
CA ALA A 66 4.25 -4.22 -16.61
C ALA A 66 4.28 -4.19 -15.07
N PRO A 67 5.44 -4.41 -14.44
CA PRO A 67 5.59 -4.32 -12.99
C PRO A 67 5.65 -2.86 -12.55
N VAL A 68 4.47 -2.28 -12.40
CA VAL A 68 4.26 -0.92 -11.90
C VAL A 68 4.05 -0.96 -10.40
N ALA A 69 4.88 -0.19 -9.68
CA ALA A 69 4.76 0.00 -8.24
C ALA A 69 4.08 1.34 -7.93
N PHE A 70 3.05 1.30 -7.09
CA PHE A 70 2.36 2.47 -6.55
C PHE A 70 2.82 2.71 -5.11
N ASP A 71 3.44 3.86 -4.87
CA ASP A 71 3.94 4.22 -3.53
C ASP A 71 3.00 5.24 -2.86
N TYR A 72 2.33 4.81 -1.78
CA TYR A 72 1.37 5.61 -1.02
C TYR A 72 1.89 5.98 0.36
N TRP A 73 2.04 7.28 0.62
CA TRP A 73 2.47 7.78 1.92
C TRP A 73 1.39 7.63 3.00
N VAL A 74 1.84 7.28 4.20
CA VAL A 74 1.02 7.20 5.41
C VAL A 74 1.61 8.06 6.54
N CYS A 75 0.73 8.53 7.42
CA CYS A 75 1.13 9.28 8.61
C CYS A 75 1.63 8.36 9.74
N GLY A 76 2.33 8.93 10.71
CA GLY A 76 2.91 8.16 11.83
C GLY A 76 1.89 7.40 12.67
N SER A 77 0.72 7.99 12.91
CA SER A 77 -0.35 7.33 13.68
C SER A 77 -0.88 6.08 12.97
N CYS A 78 -1.08 6.15 11.64
CA CYS A 78 -1.53 5.00 10.85
C CYS A 78 -0.43 3.94 10.73
N LEU A 79 0.83 4.34 10.62
CA LEU A 79 1.95 3.41 10.66
C LEU A 79 2.02 2.67 12.01
N ALA A 80 1.81 3.37 13.12
CA ALA A 80 1.76 2.73 14.44
C ALA A 80 0.59 1.74 14.55
N MET A 81 -0.58 2.06 13.97
CA MET A 81 -1.73 1.16 13.89
C MET A 81 -1.39 -0.13 13.14
N HIS A 82 -0.69 -0.03 12.00
CA HIS A 82 -0.19 -1.20 11.27
C HIS A 82 0.76 -2.07 12.12
N GLN A 83 1.71 -1.43 12.80
CA GLN A 83 2.74 -2.11 13.60
C GLN A 83 2.17 -2.87 14.81
N ARG A 84 0.98 -2.52 15.31
CA ARG A 84 0.30 -3.27 16.38
C ARG A 84 -0.21 -4.63 15.93
N GLY A 85 -0.34 -4.88 14.62
CA GLY A 85 -0.80 -6.15 14.09
C GLY A 85 -2.31 -6.39 14.27
N GLY A 86 -2.73 -7.63 14.02
CA GLY A 86 -4.12 -8.06 14.21
C GLY A 86 -5.14 -7.21 13.42
N LYS A 87 -6.29 -6.92 14.05
CA LYS A 87 -7.38 -6.16 13.43
C LYS A 87 -6.99 -4.74 13.02
N GLU A 88 -6.07 -4.10 13.75
CA GLU A 88 -5.60 -2.75 13.43
C GLU A 88 -4.77 -2.74 12.16
N SER A 89 -3.92 -3.75 11.98
CA SER A 89 -3.18 -3.95 10.73
C SER A 89 -4.10 -4.25 9.55
N ASP A 90 -5.07 -5.15 9.73
CA ASP A 90 -6.05 -5.47 8.68
C ASP A 90 -6.86 -4.24 8.27
N ALA A 91 -7.31 -3.43 9.23
CA ALA A 91 -8.04 -2.19 8.96
C ALA A 91 -7.17 -1.14 8.26
N PHE A 92 -5.88 -1.06 8.61
CA PHE A 92 -4.92 -0.19 7.94
C PHE A 92 -4.74 -0.58 6.47
N LEU A 93 -4.52 -1.87 6.20
CA LEU A 93 -4.31 -2.39 4.85
C LEU A 93 -5.58 -2.26 4.00
N ALA A 94 -6.76 -2.51 4.58
CA ALA A 94 -8.05 -2.30 3.92
C ALA A 94 -8.26 -0.83 3.51
N ALA A 95 -7.93 0.11 4.41
CA ALA A 95 -8.04 1.53 4.09
C ALA A 95 -7.11 1.96 2.95
N VAL A 96 -5.89 1.41 2.90
CA VAL A 96 -4.94 1.67 1.81
C VAL A 96 -5.38 1.03 0.49
N GLU A 97 -5.97 -0.17 0.53
CA GLU A 97 -6.56 -0.80 -0.65
C GLU A 97 -7.72 0.05 -1.22
N LEU A 98 -8.62 0.54 -0.36
CA LEU A 98 -9.67 1.48 -0.76
C LEU A 98 -9.09 2.76 -1.37
N TYR A 99 -7.98 3.26 -0.83
CA TYR A 99 -7.25 4.41 -1.39
C TYR A 99 -6.73 4.13 -2.78
N HIS A 100 -6.06 2.99 -2.98
CA HIS A 100 -5.54 2.58 -4.27
C HIS A 100 -6.64 2.45 -5.33
N ASN A 101 -7.79 1.91 -4.93
CA ASN A 101 -8.95 1.71 -5.80
C ASN A 101 -9.75 3.00 -6.06
N GLY A 102 -9.35 4.14 -5.47
CA GLY A 102 -10.07 5.40 -5.63
C GLY A 102 -11.45 5.43 -4.99
N ILE A 103 -11.73 4.52 -4.05
CA ILE A 103 -13.01 4.46 -3.34
C ILE A 103 -12.97 5.50 -2.22
N ASP A 104 -13.91 6.43 -2.25
CA ASP A 104 -14.10 7.42 -1.19
C ASP A 104 -14.79 6.78 0.02
N GLN A 105 -14.40 7.17 1.24
CA GLN A 105 -14.97 6.65 2.49
C GLN A 105 -16.25 7.39 2.90
N SER A 106 -16.91 8.07 1.97
CA SER A 106 -18.19 8.75 2.18
C SER A 106 -19.35 7.74 2.22
N LEU A 107 -19.44 7.03 3.35
CA LEU A 107 -20.66 6.40 3.86
C LEU A 107 -20.90 6.87 5.30
#